data_AF-A0A920R2A9-F1
#
_entry.id   AF-A0A920R2A9-F1
#
_cell.length_a   1.000
_cell.length_b   1.000
_cell.length_c   1.000
_cell.angle_alpha   90.00
_cell.angle_beta   90.00
_cell.angle_gamma   90.00
#
_symmetry.space_group_name_H-M   'P 1'
#
loop_
_entity.id
_entity.type
_entity.pdbx_description
1 polymer ?
#
loop_
_entity_poly.entity_id
_entity_poly.type
_entity_poly.pdbx_seq_one_letter_code
_entity_poly.pdbx_strand_id
1 'polypeptide(L)'
;MLTVFSLLTALVFPLIHAGRPWRIAYWITPYDISRGIYPNIRSPLIMDPVAISTYLTGSTLFLYIALLPDLGNLRDRTTGWQNAMYTVLSLGWRGNPRQWKMQTVGGILLSALMLPIFVSVHSIVSWDFAIAPAVEGWHSTIFAPYFVIGAVHSGVSAVVTMMALMRWLWKWDDFIRPEHFDALARLLIVVATGWLAFTFLELIFAVYGQDAPELALREMQMFQWPWNLLFIIFLLTGYFIPVPMWLFKRVRTNIALMFWTSILVNVGMWLERFLIIVPGLARRTPFVYTWEAYRPSAVEWTIFIWSFCWVTFLMLLFSRFFPLVPLFEQKESQVFTEDVTIGRAKVPAIVREAD
;
A
#
# COMPACT_ATOMS: atom_id res chain seq x y z
N MET A 1 6.10 1.50 -8.58
CA MET A 1 6.33 2.96 -8.48
C MET A 1 5.58 3.56 -7.29
N LEU A 2 4.25 3.53 -7.26
CA LEU A 2 3.45 4.07 -6.14
C LEU A 2 3.92 3.53 -4.79
N THR A 3 4.15 2.21 -4.70
CA THR A 3 4.70 1.52 -3.52
C THR A 3 6.04 2.09 -3.06
N VAL A 4 6.99 2.31 -3.97
CA VAL A 4 8.33 2.82 -3.63
C VAL A 4 8.22 4.23 -3.04
N PHE A 5 7.44 5.12 -3.66
CA PHE A 5 7.31 6.49 -3.17
C PHE A 5 6.47 6.59 -1.89
N SER A 6 5.42 5.77 -1.75
CA SER A 6 4.66 5.69 -0.51
C SER A 6 5.51 5.17 0.64
N LEU A 7 6.36 4.15 0.40
CA LEU A 7 7.27 3.60 1.42
C LEU A 7 8.39 4.57 1.80
N LEU A 8 8.97 5.28 0.82
CA LEU A 8 9.95 6.33 1.08
C LEU A 8 9.36 7.41 2.00
N THR A 9 8.10 7.78 1.75
CA THR A 9 7.38 8.76 2.58
C THR A 9 7.05 8.16 3.95
N ALA A 10 6.59 6.90 4.00
CA ALA A 10 6.27 6.20 5.25
C ALA A 10 7.49 6.09 6.18
N LEU A 11 8.68 5.85 5.63
CA LEU A 11 9.94 5.76 6.39
C LEU A 11 10.30 7.06 7.12
N VAL A 12 9.81 8.21 6.64
CA VAL A 12 10.04 9.50 7.31
C VAL A 12 9.23 9.62 8.60
N PHE A 13 8.06 9.00 8.69
CA PHE A 13 7.19 9.09 9.88
C PHE A 13 7.85 8.59 11.17
N PRO A 14 8.49 7.39 11.20
CA PRO A 14 9.29 6.91 12.34
C PRO A 14 10.34 7.90 12.86
N LEU A 15 10.93 8.69 11.95
CA LEU A 15 11.94 9.66 12.29
C LEU A 15 11.33 10.94 12.86
N ILE A 16 10.31 11.51 12.22
CA ILE A 16 9.72 12.79 12.64
C ILE A 16 8.88 12.68 13.91
N HIS A 17 8.28 11.52 14.20
CA HIS A 17 7.51 11.34 15.43
C HIS A 17 8.40 11.14 16.66
N ALA A 18 9.69 10.90 16.46
CA ALA A 18 10.64 10.71 17.55
C ALA A 18 10.99 12.04 18.22
N GLY A 19 10.95 12.11 19.56
CA GLY A 19 11.40 13.31 20.27
C GLY A 19 12.90 13.63 20.11
N ARG A 20 13.70 12.65 19.64
CA ARG A 20 15.14 12.79 19.37
C ARG A 20 15.51 12.06 18.07
N PRO A 21 15.13 12.59 16.90
CA PRO A 21 15.27 11.90 15.61
C PRO A 21 16.72 11.49 15.32
N TRP A 22 17.68 12.33 15.71
CA TRP A 22 19.10 12.05 15.51
C TRP A 22 19.55 10.77 16.21
N ARG A 23 19.02 10.43 17.39
CA ARG A 23 19.38 9.19 18.12
C ARG A 23 18.82 7.95 17.43
N ILE A 24 17.56 8.03 17.01
CA ILE A 24 16.86 6.91 16.37
C ILE A 24 17.53 6.57 15.04
N ALA A 25 17.93 7.57 14.26
CA ALA A 25 18.56 7.37 12.94
C ALA A 25 19.76 6.42 12.96
N TYR A 26 20.57 6.40 14.02
CA TYR A 26 21.73 5.51 14.12
C TYR A 26 21.54 4.35 15.11
N TRP A 27 20.97 4.56 16.29
CA TRP A 27 20.85 3.52 17.33
C TRP A 27 19.84 2.40 17.05
N ILE A 28 19.03 2.50 15.99
CA ILE A 28 18.26 1.33 15.51
C ILE A 28 19.19 0.24 14.98
N THR A 29 20.31 0.63 14.35
CA THR A 29 21.22 -0.33 13.75
C THR A 29 22.19 -0.90 14.79
N PRO A 30 22.48 -2.22 14.78
CA PRO A 30 23.37 -2.84 15.76
C PRO A 30 24.84 -2.57 15.42
N TYR A 31 25.27 -1.30 15.51
CA TYR A 31 26.61 -0.85 15.09
C TYR A 31 27.49 -0.31 16.24
N ASP A 32 26.91 0.04 17.40
CA ASP A 32 27.61 0.68 18.53
C ASP A 32 28.38 -0.34 19.38
N ILE A 33 29.34 -1.03 18.75
CA ILE A 33 30.17 -2.09 19.35
C ILE A 33 31.04 -1.53 20.48
N SER A 34 31.50 -0.27 20.37
CA SER A 34 32.39 0.35 21.35
C SER A 34 31.71 0.64 22.69
N ARG A 35 30.40 0.91 22.69
CA ARG A 35 29.61 1.11 23.92
C ARG A 35 28.95 -0.17 24.43
N GLY A 36 28.93 -1.25 23.63
CA GLY A 36 28.27 -2.50 23.99
C GLY A 36 26.74 -2.36 24.15
N ILE A 37 26.15 -1.34 23.53
CA ILE A 37 24.71 -1.05 23.61
C ILE A 37 24.05 -1.54 22.31
N TYR A 38 23.07 -2.42 22.44
CA TYR A 38 22.34 -2.99 21.32
C TYR A 38 20.83 -2.69 21.41
N PRO A 39 20.13 -2.59 20.27
CA PRO A 39 18.67 -2.48 20.24
C PRO A 39 18.00 -3.69 20.91
N ASN A 40 16.89 -3.45 21.60
CA ASN A 40 16.06 -4.53 22.15
C ASN A 40 15.22 -5.20 21.06
N ILE A 41 15.68 -6.35 20.56
CA ILE A 41 14.99 -7.11 19.49
C ILE A 41 13.58 -7.60 19.84
N ARG A 42 13.16 -7.54 21.11
CA ARG A 42 11.81 -7.88 21.54
C ARG A 42 10.79 -6.78 21.26
N SER A 43 11.26 -5.56 20.96
CA SER A 43 10.39 -4.44 20.60
C SER A 43 10.00 -4.55 19.13
N PRO A 44 8.70 -4.62 18.80
CA PRO A 44 8.22 -4.63 17.41
C PRO A 44 8.67 -3.38 16.63
N LEU A 45 8.77 -2.23 17.31
CA LEU A 45 9.24 -0.98 16.73
C LEU A 45 10.68 -1.01 16.19
N ILE A 46 11.51 -1.97 16.63
CA ILE A 46 12.85 -2.20 16.04
C ILE A 46 12.77 -3.07 14.78
N MET A 47 11.76 -3.94 14.67
CA MET A 47 11.51 -4.74 13.48
C MET A 47 10.97 -3.89 12.32
N ASP A 48 10.24 -2.82 12.63
CA ASP A 48 9.63 -1.91 11.66
C ASP A 48 10.61 -1.32 10.63
N PRO A 49 11.72 -0.67 11.03
CA PRO A 49 12.73 -0.16 10.09
C PRO A 49 13.36 -1.27 9.23
N VAL A 50 13.53 -2.47 9.78
CA VAL A 50 14.07 -3.63 9.04
C VAL A 50 13.05 -4.12 8.01
N ALA A 51 11.78 -4.21 8.38
CA ALA A 51 10.69 -4.60 7.49
C ALA A 51 10.52 -3.58 6.35
N ILE A 52 10.40 -2.29 6.68
CA ILE A 52 10.22 -1.22 5.70
C ILE A 52 11.43 -1.12 4.76
N SER A 53 12.67 -1.20 5.29
CA SER A 53 13.88 -1.16 4.45
C SER A 53 13.97 -2.37 3.52
N THR A 54 13.64 -3.57 3.99
CA THR A 54 13.59 -4.79 3.16
C THR A 54 12.53 -4.64 2.06
N TYR A 55 11.35 -4.11 2.40
CA TYR A 55 10.28 -3.90 1.44
C TYR A 55 10.59 -2.83 0.41
N LEU A 56 11.18 -1.71 0.85
CA LEU A 56 11.63 -0.64 -0.02
C LEU A 56 12.74 -1.12 -0.96
N THR A 57 13.71 -1.88 -0.45
CA THR A 57 14.80 -2.46 -1.26
C THR A 57 14.24 -3.44 -2.27
N GLY A 58 13.41 -4.39 -1.84
CA GLY A 58 12.79 -5.38 -2.73
C GLY A 58 11.92 -4.75 -3.81
N SER A 59 11.07 -3.78 -3.44
CA SER A 59 10.21 -3.07 -4.41
C SER A 59 11.00 -2.18 -5.37
N THR A 60 12.10 -1.56 -4.92
CA THR A 60 12.98 -0.76 -5.78
C THR A 60 13.74 -1.66 -6.75
N LEU A 61 14.27 -2.80 -6.29
CA LEU A 61 14.93 -3.79 -7.16
C LEU A 61 13.97 -4.38 -8.18
N PHE A 62 12.75 -4.74 -7.76
CA PHE A 62 11.71 -5.22 -8.65
C PHE A 62 11.37 -4.19 -9.73
N LEU A 63 11.13 -2.93 -9.33
CA LEU A 63 10.86 -1.84 -10.27
C LEU A 63 12.04 -1.60 -11.22
N TYR A 64 13.26 -1.61 -10.71
CA TYR A 64 14.46 -1.36 -11.50
C TYR A 64 14.70 -2.46 -12.54
N ILE A 65 14.55 -3.73 -12.13
CA ILE A 65 14.67 -4.87 -13.04
C ILE A 65 13.57 -4.82 -14.10
N ALA A 66 12.32 -4.54 -13.72
CA ALA A 66 11.22 -4.38 -14.68
C ALA A 66 11.50 -3.27 -15.71
N LEU A 67 12.14 -2.17 -15.32
CA LEU A 67 12.44 -1.04 -16.21
C LEU A 67 13.70 -1.23 -17.07
N LEU A 68 14.53 -2.23 -16.77
CA LEU A 68 15.86 -2.39 -17.36
C LEU A 68 15.83 -2.48 -18.91
N PRO A 69 14.89 -3.22 -19.55
CA PRO A 69 14.76 -3.22 -21.01
C PRO A 69 14.38 -1.85 -21.59
N ASP A 70 13.51 -1.11 -20.89
CA ASP A 70 13.04 0.19 -21.34
C ASP A 70 14.11 1.28 -21.20
N LEU A 71 14.96 1.19 -20.16
CA LEU A 71 16.14 2.02 -20.02
C LEU A 71 17.13 1.83 -21.16
N GLY A 72 17.29 0.59 -21.65
CA GLY A 72 18.06 0.30 -22.86
C GLY A 72 17.48 1.00 -24.09
N ASN A 73 16.15 0.95 -24.27
CA ASN A 73 15.47 1.64 -25.38
C ASN A 73 15.62 3.17 -25.28
N LEU A 74 15.55 3.74 -24.08
CA LEU A 74 15.73 5.19 -23.86
C LEU A 74 17.17 5.63 -24.11
N ARG A 75 18.16 4.84 -23.69
CA ARG A 75 19.57 5.09 -24.00
C ARG A 75 19.77 5.27 -25.50
N ASP A 76 19.27 4.32 -26.29
CA ASP A 76 19.50 4.29 -27.74
C ASP A 76 18.75 5.39 -28.50
N ARG A 77 17.78 6.08 -27.85
CA ARG A 77 16.96 7.15 -28.43
C ARG A 77 17.28 8.55 -27.91
N THR A 78 18.19 8.69 -26.96
CA THR A 78 18.52 9.96 -26.33
C THR A 78 19.95 10.37 -26.64
N THR A 79 20.23 11.68 -26.56
CA THR A 79 21.55 12.28 -26.79
C THR A 79 21.95 13.17 -25.61
N GLY A 80 23.24 13.55 -25.54
CA GLY A 80 23.77 14.43 -24.50
C GLY A 80 23.81 13.77 -23.10
N TRP A 81 23.53 14.54 -22.06
CA TRP A 81 23.64 14.07 -20.67
C TRP A 81 22.65 12.94 -20.33
N GLN A 82 21.46 12.95 -20.96
CA GLN A 82 20.44 11.92 -20.76
C GLN A 82 20.91 10.55 -21.28
N ASN A 83 21.60 10.53 -22.41
CA ASN A 83 22.21 9.32 -22.94
C ASN A 83 23.23 8.71 -21.96
N ALA A 84 24.09 9.55 -21.37
CA ALA A 84 25.05 9.09 -20.37
C ALA A 84 24.35 8.50 -19.14
N MET A 85 23.31 9.17 -18.64
CA MET A 85 22.51 8.70 -17.51
C MET A 85 21.86 7.33 -17.82
N TYR A 86 21.14 7.20 -18.94
CA TYR A 86 20.50 5.93 -19.32
C TYR A 86 21.52 4.84 -19.68
N THR A 87 22.71 5.19 -20.16
CA THR A 87 23.80 4.23 -20.39
C THR A 87 24.20 3.54 -19.09
N VAL A 88 24.45 4.33 -18.04
CA VAL A 88 24.76 3.80 -16.70
C VAL A 88 23.57 3.00 -16.15
N LEU A 89 22.36 3.56 -16.21
CA LEU A 89 21.16 2.92 -15.66
C LEU A 89 20.75 1.63 -16.40
N SER A 90 21.09 1.47 -17.68
CA SER A 90 20.76 0.29 -18.48
C SER A 90 21.64 -0.93 -18.19
N LEU A 91 22.73 -0.79 -17.40
CA LEU A 91 23.70 -1.85 -17.09
C LEU A 91 24.19 -2.64 -18.32
N GLY A 92 24.30 -1.97 -19.47
CA GLY A 92 24.71 -2.61 -20.71
C GLY A 92 23.66 -3.56 -21.31
N TRP A 93 22.37 -3.33 -21.05
CA TRP A 93 21.28 -4.05 -21.72
C TRP A 93 21.39 -3.90 -23.24
N ARG A 94 21.35 -5.05 -23.95
CA ARG A 94 21.42 -5.15 -25.42
C ARG A 94 20.26 -5.95 -26.02
N GLY A 95 19.48 -6.64 -25.19
CA GLY A 95 18.35 -7.47 -25.65
C GLY A 95 18.76 -8.85 -26.16
N ASN A 96 19.89 -9.40 -25.71
CA ASN A 96 20.31 -10.75 -26.11
C ASN A 96 19.36 -11.82 -25.55
N PRO A 97 19.21 -13.01 -26.19
CA PRO A 97 18.33 -14.07 -25.69
C PRO A 97 18.61 -14.48 -24.24
N ARG A 98 19.88 -14.49 -23.81
CA ARG A 98 20.27 -14.74 -22.42
C ARG A 98 19.73 -13.66 -21.47
N GLN A 99 19.78 -12.38 -21.85
CA GLN A 99 19.27 -11.27 -21.04
C GLN A 99 17.75 -11.36 -20.89
N TRP A 100 17.02 -11.67 -21.96
CA TRP A 100 15.58 -11.91 -21.92
C TRP A 100 15.20 -13.10 -21.04
N LYS A 101 15.92 -14.22 -21.12
CA LYS A 101 15.71 -15.35 -20.22
C LYS A 101 15.92 -14.96 -18.76
N MET A 102 16.97 -14.21 -18.46
CA MET A 102 17.23 -13.72 -17.09
C MET A 102 16.18 -12.71 -16.62
N GLN A 103 15.66 -11.85 -17.51
CA GLN A 103 14.60 -10.90 -17.20
C GLN A 103 13.30 -11.62 -16.78
N THR A 104 12.90 -12.65 -17.53
CA THR A 104 11.73 -13.46 -17.19
C THR A 104 11.93 -14.19 -15.85
N VAL A 105 13.07 -14.87 -15.67
CA VAL A 105 13.36 -15.60 -14.43
C VAL A 105 13.43 -14.64 -13.23
N GLY A 106 14.15 -13.53 -13.36
CA GLY A 106 14.28 -12.51 -12.32
C GLY A 106 12.93 -11.89 -11.96
N GLY A 107 12.10 -11.56 -12.96
CA GLY A 107 10.75 -11.04 -12.76
C GLY A 107 9.86 -12.00 -11.97
N ILE A 108 9.86 -13.29 -12.31
CA ILE A 108 9.08 -14.32 -11.60
C ILE A 108 9.58 -14.48 -10.16
N LEU A 109 10.89 -14.64 -9.97
CA LEU A 109 11.47 -14.85 -8.64
C LEU A 109 11.23 -13.66 -7.71
N LEU A 110 11.42 -12.43 -8.20
CA LEU A 110 11.16 -11.24 -7.41
C LEU A 110 9.67 -11.09 -7.11
N SER A 111 8.78 -11.36 -8.07
CA SER A 111 7.33 -11.34 -7.82
C SER A 111 6.95 -12.34 -6.72
N ALA A 112 7.48 -13.56 -6.78
CA ALA A 112 7.26 -14.59 -5.77
C ALA A 112 7.81 -14.20 -4.39
N LEU A 113 8.96 -13.52 -4.34
CA LEU A 113 9.57 -13.04 -3.10
C LEU A 113 8.82 -11.83 -2.51
N MET A 114 8.26 -10.96 -3.34
CA MET A 114 7.55 -9.77 -2.89
C MET A 114 6.23 -10.08 -2.17
N LEU A 115 5.56 -11.18 -2.52
CA LEU A 115 4.32 -11.61 -1.86
C LEU A 115 4.48 -11.85 -0.35
N PRO A 116 5.40 -12.70 0.14
CA PRO A 116 5.60 -12.89 1.57
C PRO A 116 6.20 -11.66 2.25
N ILE A 117 7.04 -10.86 1.57
CA ILE A 117 7.55 -9.60 2.12
C ILE A 117 6.40 -8.64 2.39
N PHE A 118 5.47 -8.49 1.44
CA PHE A 118 4.30 -7.63 1.62
C PHE A 118 3.46 -8.05 2.83
N VAL A 119 3.16 -9.36 2.94
CA VAL A 119 2.38 -9.90 4.07
C VAL A 119 3.12 -9.70 5.40
N SER A 120 4.43 -9.96 5.42
CA SER A 120 5.21 -9.84 6.65
C SER A 120 5.33 -8.40 7.13
N VAL A 121 5.54 -7.44 6.23
CA VAL A 121 5.68 -6.01 6.60
C VAL A 121 4.41 -5.49 7.25
N HIS A 122 3.24 -5.76 6.65
CA HIS A 122 1.97 -5.32 7.24
C HIS A 122 1.60 -6.08 8.51
N SER A 123 2.10 -7.31 8.68
CA SER A 123 1.97 -8.05 9.94
C SER A 123 2.86 -7.46 11.03
N ILE A 124 4.10 -7.07 10.73
CA ILE A 124 5.03 -6.47 11.70
C ILE A 124 4.49 -5.13 12.19
N VAL A 125 4.02 -4.26 11.29
CA VAL A 125 3.37 -2.99 11.67
C VAL A 125 2.12 -3.21 12.53
N SER A 126 1.39 -4.32 12.31
CA SER A 126 0.25 -4.66 13.18
C SER A 126 0.67 -5.10 14.59
N TRP A 127 1.87 -5.69 14.72
CA TRP A 127 2.40 -6.16 15.99
C TRP A 127 2.85 -5.04 16.92
N ASP A 128 3.17 -3.86 16.38
CA ASP A 128 3.35 -2.63 17.18
C ASP A 128 2.13 -2.36 18.08
N PHE A 129 0.94 -2.72 17.61
CA PHE A 129 -0.30 -2.63 18.38
C PHE A 129 -0.56 -3.92 19.16
N ALA A 130 -0.54 -5.08 18.50
CA ALA A 130 -0.96 -6.34 19.09
C ALA A 130 -0.14 -6.79 20.32
N ILE A 131 1.14 -6.40 20.38
CA ILE A 131 2.09 -6.77 21.45
C ILE A 131 2.15 -5.70 22.55
N ALA A 132 1.31 -4.66 22.48
CA ALA A 132 1.18 -3.62 23.51
C ALA A 132 -0.08 -3.87 24.38
N PRO A 133 -0.05 -4.81 25.35
CA PRO A 133 -1.23 -5.21 26.13
C PRO A 133 -1.75 -4.09 27.05
N ALA A 134 -0.95 -3.05 27.27
CA ALA A 134 -1.35 -1.92 28.09
C ALA A 134 -2.47 -1.09 27.45
N VAL A 135 -2.69 -1.17 26.14
CA VAL A 135 -3.70 -0.36 25.45
C VAL A 135 -4.95 -1.20 25.21
N GLU A 136 -6.09 -0.72 25.71
CA GLU A 136 -7.39 -1.36 25.52
C GLU A 136 -7.69 -1.56 24.01
N GLY A 137 -8.14 -2.76 23.63
CA GLY A 137 -8.51 -3.10 22.25
C GLY A 137 -7.36 -3.30 21.27
N TRP A 138 -6.10 -3.11 21.67
CA TRP A 138 -4.96 -3.40 20.78
C TRP A 138 -4.51 -4.84 20.83
N HIS A 139 -4.68 -5.51 21.96
CA HIS A 139 -4.25 -6.89 22.13
C HIS A 139 -5.18 -7.87 21.43
N SER A 140 -4.94 -8.12 20.14
CA SER A 140 -5.72 -9.04 19.34
C SER A 140 -4.87 -9.83 18.36
N THR A 141 -5.14 -11.13 18.25
CA THR A 141 -4.42 -12.04 17.35
C THR A 141 -4.84 -11.88 15.89
N ILE A 142 -6.02 -11.30 15.62
CA ILE A 142 -6.54 -11.08 14.26
C ILE A 142 -5.88 -9.88 13.56
N PHE A 143 -5.13 -9.03 14.29
CA PHE A 143 -4.59 -7.80 13.74
C PHE A 143 -3.64 -8.00 12.57
N ALA A 144 -2.80 -9.04 12.58
CA ALA A 144 -1.90 -9.33 11.47
C ALA A 144 -2.65 -9.56 10.14
N PRO A 145 -3.53 -10.56 10.01
CA PRO A 145 -4.29 -10.75 8.76
C PRO A 145 -5.25 -9.58 8.47
N TYR A 146 -5.78 -8.90 9.50
CA TYR A 146 -6.65 -7.73 9.34
C TYR A 146 -5.92 -6.54 8.72
N PHE A 147 -4.70 -6.23 9.19
CA PHE A 147 -3.91 -5.14 8.64
C PHE A 147 -3.41 -5.45 7.23
N VAL A 148 -3.05 -6.71 6.94
CA VAL A 148 -2.64 -7.15 5.60
C VAL A 148 -3.78 -6.95 4.60
N ILE A 149 -5.00 -7.43 4.89
CA ILE A 149 -6.12 -7.28 3.95
C ILE A 149 -6.55 -5.82 3.80
N GLY A 150 -6.50 -5.03 4.89
CA GLY A 150 -6.73 -3.59 4.83
C GLY A 150 -5.68 -2.84 4.00
N ALA A 151 -4.41 -3.27 4.05
CA ALA A 151 -3.35 -2.72 3.22
C ALA A 151 -3.57 -3.02 1.73
N VAL A 152 -4.05 -4.22 1.37
CA VAL A 152 -4.46 -4.53 -0.01
C VAL A 152 -5.65 -3.64 -0.41
N HIS A 153 -6.64 -3.50 0.46
CA HIS A 153 -7.86 -2.75 0.17
C HIS A 153 -7.59 -1.26 -0.13
N SER A 154 -6.86 -0.59 0.77
CA SER A 154 -6.43 0.80 0.58
C SER A 154 -5.41 0.94 -0.56
N GLY A 155 -4.41 0.06 -0.64
CA GLY A 155 -3.36 0.12 -1.65
C GLY A 155 -3.90 -0.01 -3.07
N VAL A 156 -4.76 -0.99 -3.34
CA VAL A 156 -5.39 -1.18 -4.65
C VAL A 156 -6.31 0.01 -4.98
N SER A 157 -7.03 0.55 -3.99
CA SER A 157 -7.86 1.75 -4.17
C SER A 157 -7.02 2.99 -4.52
N ALA A 158 -5.86 3.18 -3.89
CA ALA A 158 -4.89 4.22 -4.25
C ALA A 158 -4.37 4.03 -5.69
N VAL A 159 -4.10 2.79 -6.11
CA VAL A 159 -3.71 2.48 -7.50
C VAL A 159 -4.83 2.85 -8.47
N VAL A 160 -6.08 2.49 -8.21
CA VAL A 160 -7.24 2.87 -9.05
C VAL A 160 -7.37 4.39 -9.16
N THR A 161 -7.26 5.09 -8.03
CA THR A 161 -7.33 6.57 -7.98
C THR A 161 -6.23 7.18 -8.86
N MET A 162 -5.01 6.66 -8.73
CA MET A 162 -3.85 7.13 -9.49
C MET A 162 -3.97 6.80 -10.97
N MET A 163 -4.39 5.59 -11.33
CA MET A 163 -4.62 5.20 -12.73
C MET A 163 -5.67 6.07 -13.41
N ALA A 164 -6.77 6.40 -12.72
CA ALA A 164 -7.78 7.31 -13.24
C ALA A 164 -7.21 8.73 -13.43
N LEU A 165 -6.43 9.23 -12.47
CA LEU A 165 -5.77 10.53 -12.57
C LEU A 165 -4.77 10.57 -13.74
N MET A 166 -3.92 9.55 -13.86
CA MET A 166 -2.92 9.44 -14.92
C MET A 166 -3.58 9.34 -16.30
N ARG A 167 -4.64 8.55 -16.42
CA ARG A 167 -5.42 8.43 -17.66
C ARG A 167 -5.97 9.79 -18.09
N TRP A 168 -6.51 10.58 -17.15
CA TRP A 168 -7.05 11.90 -17.43
C TRP A 168 -5.96 12.93 -17.79
N LEU A 169 -4.84 12.95 -17.06
CA LEU A 169 -3.74 13.90 -17.29
C LEU A 169 -2.97 13.66 -18.59
N TRP A 170 -2.64 12.40 -18.89
CA TRP A 170 -1.81 12.04 -20.06
C TRP A 170 -2.60 11.49 -21.26
N LYS A 171 -3.94 11.40 -21.15
CA LYS A 171 -4.83 10.89 -22.22
C LYS A 171 -4.46 9.48 -22.69
N TRP A 172 -4.16 8.59 -21.74
CA TRP A 172 -3.76 7.20 -22.01
C TRP A 172 -4.93 6.24 -22.13
N ASP A 173 -5.96 6.63 -22.88
CA ASP A 173 -7.17 5.82 -23.08
C ASP A 173 -6.86 4.46 -23.73
N ASP A 174 -5.86 4.40 -24.61
CA ASP A 174 -5.46 3.18 -25.32
C ASP A 174 -4.67 2.20 -24.44
N PHE A 175 -3.95 2.70 -23.43
CA PHE A 175 -3.17 1.86 -22.51
C PHE A 175 -3.99 1.47 -21.28
N ILE A 176 -4.71 2.43 -20.68
CA ILE A 176 -5.51 2.22 -19.46
C ILE A 176 -6.98 2.04 -19.86
N ARG A 177 -7.30 0.86 -20.42
CA ARG A 177 -8.65 0.47 -20.83
C ARG A 177 -9.63 0.30 -19.64
N PRO A 178 -10.96 0.46 -19.87
CA PRO A 178 -11.99 0.22 -18.84
C PRO A 178 -11.97 -1.18 -18.22
N GLU A 179 -11.46 -2.18 -18.95
CA GLU A 179 -11.30 -3.56 -18.48
C GLU A 179 -10.38 -3.67 -17.27
N HIS A 180 -9.33 -2.85 -17.19
CA HIS A 180 -8.43 -2.81 -16.04
C HIS A 180 -9.18 -2.34 -14.78
N PHE A 181 -10.05 -1.33 -14.92
CA PHE A 181 -10.88 -0.86 -13.80
C PHE A 181 -11.90 -1.92 -13.35
N ASP A 182 -12.50 -2.64 -14.30
CA ASP A 182 -13.45 -3.71 -13.96
C ASP A 182 -12.78 -4.91 -13.28
N ALA A 183 -11.56 -5.28 -13.70
CA ALA A 183 -10.77 -6.31 -13.04
C ALA A 183 -10.34 -5.89 -11.61
N LEU A 184 -9.83 -4.67 -11.44
CA LEU A 184 -9.44 -4.13 -10.13
C LEU A 184 -10.63 -4.00 -9.19
N ALA A 185 -11.79 -3.57 -9.69
CA ALA A 185 -13.00 -3.47 -8.88
C ALA A 185 -13.51 -4.85 -8.41
N ARG A 186 -13.40 -5.91 -9.23
CA ARG A 186 -13.71 -7.28 -8.80
C ARG A 186 -12.78 -7.74 -7.67
N LEU A 187 -11.48 -7.47 -7.80
CA LEU A 187 -10.51 -7.74 -6.75
C LEU A 187 -10.86 -7.00 -5.46
N LEU A 188 -11.15 -5.69 -5.57
CA LEU A 188 -11.54 -4.85 -4.44
C LEU A 188 -12.80 -5.36 -3.73
N ILE A 189 -13.82 -5.83 -4.44
CA ILE A 189 -15.02 -6.42 -3.83
C ILE A 189 -14.65 -7.61 -2.93
N VAL A 190 -13.84 -8.55 -3.43
CA VAL A 190 -13.43 -9.75 -2.68
C VAL A 190 -12.61 -9.36 -1.45
N VAL A 191 -11.62 -8.48 -1.63
CA VAL A 191 -10.76 -8.00 -0.56
C VAL A 191 -11.56 -7.24 0.49
N ALA A 192 -12.44 -6.32 0.08
CA ALA A 192 -13.27 -5.54 0.99
C ALA A 192 -14.25 -6.42 1.79
N THR A 193 -14.79 -7.48 1.18
CA THR A 193 -15.65 -8.44 1.88
C THR A 193 -14.89 -9.23 2.94
N GLY A 194 -13.67 -9.69 2.62
CA GLY A 194 -12.80 -10.35 3.60
C GLY A 194 -12.38 -9.40 4.73
N TRP A 195 -12.06 -8.16 4.39
CA TRP A 195 -11.73 -7.11 5.37
C TRP A 195 -12.92 -6.81 6.30
N LEU A 196 -14.14 -6.71 5.76
CA LEU A 196 -15.35 -6.52 6.55
C LEU A 196 -15.57 -7.72 7.49
N ALA A 197 -15.36 -8.95 7.01
CA ALA A 197 -15.46 -10.15 7.85
C ALA A 197 -14.49 -10.11 9.04
N PHE A 198 -13.22 -9.71 8.82
CA PHE A 198 -12.26 -9.54 9.92
C PHE A 198 -12.63 -8.39 10.86
N THR A 199 -13.17 -7.29 10.34
CA THR A 199 -13.72 -6.20 11.16
C THR A 199 -14.82 -6.72 12.09
N PHE A 200 -15.78 -7.47 11.56
CA PHE A 200 -16.85 -8.06 12.37
C PHE A 200 -16.35 -9.10 13.35
N LEU A 201 -15.38 -9.95 12.97
CA LEU A 201 -14.79 -10.91 13.91
C LEU A 201 -14.12 -10.19 15.08
N GLU A 202 -13.38 -9.12 14.81
CA GLU A 202 -12.76 -8.31 15.86
C GLU A 202 -13.79 -7.72 16.82
N LEU A 203 -14.90 -7.17 16.30
CA LEU A 203 -16.00 -6.64 17.12
C LEU A 203 -16.72 -7.74 17.91
N ILE A 204 -16.95 -8.91 17.32
CA ILE A 204 -17.60 -10.03 17.98
C ILE A 204 -16.73 -10.55 19.12
N PHE A 205 -15.44 -10.76 18.89
CA PHE A 205 -14.53 -11.25 19.92
C PHE A 205 -14.34 -10.24 21.05
N ALA A 206 -14.33 -8.94 20.74
CA ALA A 206 -14.30 -7.88 21.73
C ALA A 206 -15.48 -7.92 22.70
N VAL A 207 -16.68 -8.20 22.19
CA VAL A 207 -17.89 -8.34 23.02
C VAL A 207 -17.93 -9.71 23.70
N TYR A 208 -17.50 -10.77 23.01
CA TYR A 208 -17.54 -12.14 23.53
C TYR A 208 -16.62 -12.34 24.75
N GLY A 209 -15.45 -11.68 24.78
CA GLY A 209 -14.50 -11.76 25.89
C GLY A 209 -15.05 -11.25 27.23
N GLN A 210 -16.05 -10.36 27.20
CA GLN A 210 -16.67 -9.74 28.39
C GLN A 210 -15.69 -9.01 29.31
N ASP A 211 -14.54 -8.58 28.77
CA ASP A 211 -13.58 -7.76 29.49
C ASP A 211 -14.10 -6.32 29.60
N ALA A 212 -14.33 -5.85 30.83
CA ALA A 212 -14.90 -4.53 31.09
C ALA A 212 -14.14 -3.36 30.40
N PRO A 213 -12.79 -3.35 30.36
CA PRO A 213 -12.04 -2.33 29.62
C PRO A 213 -12.35 -2.33 28.12
N GLU A 214 -12.39 -3.51 27.50
CA GLU A 214 -12.62 -3.65 26.06
C GLU A 214 -14.06 -3.29 25.68
N LEU A 215 -15.05 -3.73 26.48
CA LEU A 215 -16.45 -3.34 26.29
C LEU A 215 -16.63 -1.82 26.36
N ALA A 216 -16.03 -1.17 27.35
CA ALA A 216 -16.13 0.28 27.51
C ALA A 216 -15.46 1.05 26.36
N LEU A 217 -14.39 0.53 25.76
CA LEU A 217 -13.81 1.07 24.53
C LEU A 217 -14.79 0.95 23.35
N ARG A 218 -15.43 -0.21 23.16
CA ARG A 218 -16.41 -0.40 22.07
C ARG A 218 -17.63 0.48 22.24
N GLU A 219 -18.12 0.62 23.46
CA GLU A 219 -19.23 1.53 23.77
C GLU A 219 -18.88 2.98 23.42
N MET A 220 -17.66 3.41 23.73
CA MET A 220 -17.16 4.72 23.35
C MET A 220 -17.09 4.89 21.84
N GLN A 221 -16.50 3.92 21.12
CA GLN A 221 -16.35 3.99 19.67
C GLN A 221 -17.70 3.99 18.92
N MET A 222 -18.68 3.22 19.39
CA MET A 222 -19.94 3.01 18.67
C MET A 222 -21.08 3.93 19.09
N PHE A 223 -21.15 4.34 20.36
CA PHE A 223 -22.32 5.04 20.90
C PHE A 223 -22.03 6.45 21.41
N GLN A 224 -20.77 6.79 21.69
CA GLN A 224 -20.42 8.10 22.22
C GLN A 224 -19.98 9.08 21.12
N TRP A 225 -20.45 10.32 21.24
CA TRP A 225 -20.02 11.42 20.37
C TRP A 225 -18.58 11.85 20.71
N PRO A 226 -17.69 12.14 19.73
CA PRO A 226 -17.89 12.14 18.28
C PRO A 226 -17.51 10.82 17.57
N TRP A 227 -17.07 9.80 18.31
CA TRP A 227 -16.50 8.57 17.77
C TRP A 227 -17.51 7.75 16.99
N ASN A 228 -18.76 7.71 17.44
CA ASN A 228 -19.85 7.02 16.77
C ASN A 228 -20.04 7.50 15.32
N LEU A 229 -19.98 8.83 15.09
CA LEU A 229 -20.09 9.40 13.75
C LEU A 229 -18.89 8.99 12.89
N LEU A 230 -17.68 9.05 13.44
CA LEU A 230 -16.48 8.62 12.73
C LEU A 230 -16.53 7.13 12.38
N PHE A 231 -17.06 6.29 13.28
CA PHE A 231 -17.26 4.86 13.07
C PHE A 231 -18.27 4.57 11.95
N ILE A 232 -19.38 5.31 11.91
CA ILE A 232 -20.37 5.19 10.83
C ILE A 232 -19.77 5.64 9.49
N ILE A 233 -19.07 6.79 9.46
CA ILE A 233 -18.42 7.30 8.24
C ILE A 233 -17.37 6.29 7.76
N PHE A 234 -16.58 5.73 8.68
CA PHE A 234 -15.62 4.67 8.40
C PHE A 234 -16.27 3.49 7.68
N LEU A 235 -17.34 2.91 8.21
CA LEU A 235 -18.01 1.76 7.60
C LEU A 235 -18.68 2.11 6.25
N LEU A 236 -19.29 3.28 6.16
CA LEU A 236 -19.94 3.75 4.92
C LEU A 236 -18.92 3.96 3.80
N THR A 237 -17.84 4.69 4.09
CA THR A 237 -16.81 5.03 3.10
C THR A 237 -15.86 3.87 2.80
N GLY A 238 -15.61 2.99 3.77
CA GLY A 238 -14.79 1.81 3.61
C GLY A 238 -15.49 0.68 2.86
N TYR A 239 -16.78 0.43 3.09
CA TYR A 239 -17.46 -0.74 2.51
C TYR A 239 -18.85 -0.46 1.95
N PHE A 240 -19.76 0.09 2.75
CA PHE A 240 -21.19 0.07 2.42
C PHE A 240 -21.59 0.98 1.26
N ILE A 241 -20.78 1.99 0.91
CA ILE A 241 -20.98 2.78 -0.31
C ILE A 241 -20.21 2.16 -1.49
N PRO A 242 -18.88 1.96 -1.44
CA PRO A 242 -18.12 1.56 -2.62
C PRO A 242 -18.46 0.15 -3.12
N VAL A 243 -18.58 -0.83 -2.21
CA VAL A 243 -18.72 -2.25 -2.59
C VAL A 243 -20.06 -2.52 -3.27
N PRO A 244 -21.22 -2.10 -2.72
CA PRO A 244 -22.49 -2.27 -3.42
C PRO A 244 -22.54 -1.53 -4.77
N MET A 245 -21.89 -0.36 -4.87
CA MET A 245 -21.77 0.33 -6.16
C MET A 245 -20.97 -0.50 -7.17
N TRP A 246 -19.85 -1.11 -6.77
CA TRP A 246 -19.02 -1.94 -7.64
C TRP A 246 -19.67 -3.26 -8.06
N LEU A 247 -20.71 -3.75 -7.38
CA LEU A 247 -21.47 -4.92 -7.86
C LEU A 247 -22.11 -4.66 -9.23
N PHE A 248 -22.41 -3.39 -9.55
CA PHE A 248 -22.94 -3.01 -10.85
C PHE A 248 -21.82 -2.80 -11.86
N LYS A 249 -21.84 -3.60 -12.94
CA LYS A 249 -20.87 -3.46 -14.05
C LYS A 249 -20.79 -2.02 -14.60
N ARG A 250 -21.93 -1.31 -14.64
CA ARG A 250 -22.00 0.10 -15.09
C ARG A 250 -21.09 1.03 -14.29
N VAL A 251 -20.97 0.82 -12.99
CA VAL A 251 -20.09 1.59 -12.12
C VAL A 251 -18.63 1.22 -12.38
N ARG A 252 -18.33 -0.08 -12.45
CA ARG A 252 -16.96 -0.59 -12.68
C ARG A 252 -16.34 -0.15 -14.00
N THR A 253 -17.17 0.01 -15.04
CA THR A 253 -16.72 0.51 -16.34
C THR A 253 -16.65 2.03 -16.42
N ASN A 254 -17.19 2.74 -15.43
CA ASN A 254 -17.18 4.21 -15.39
C ASN A 254 -16.01 4.71 -14.52
N ILE A 255 -15.00 5.28 -15.18
CA ILE A 255 -13.75 5.71 -14.55
C ILE A 255 -13.98 6.79 -13.49
N ALA A 256 -14.91 7.72 -13.73
CA ALA A 256 -15.19 8.80 -12.77
C ALA A 256 -15.81 8.24 -11.48
N LEU A 257 -16.73 7.27 -11.60
CA LEU A 257 -17.30 6.61 -10.43
C LEU A 257 -16.25 5.77 -9.71
N MET A 258 -15.39 5.07 -10.44
CA MET A 258 -14.27 4.32 -9.86
C MET A 258 -13.30 5.23 -9.10
N PHE A 259 -13.01 6.42 -9.63
CA PHE A 259 -12.14 7.41 -8.98
C PHE A 259 -12.71 7.90 -7.65
N TRP A 260 -13.99 8.28 -7.62
CA TRP A 260 -14.62 8.76 -6.38
C TRP A 260 -14.79 7.65 -5.35
N THR A 261 -15.22 6.46 -5.77
CA THR A 261 -15.39 5.32 -4.86
C THR A 261 -14.07 4.82 -4.28
N SER A 262 -12.97 4.87 -5.05
CA SER A 262 -11.64 4.52 -4.51
C SER A 262 -11.08 5.56 -3.53
N ILE A 263 -11.39 6.84 -3.71
CA ILE A 263 -11.07 7.88 -2.72
C ILE A 263 -11.82 7.64 -1.41
N LEU A 264 -13.12 7.30 -1.49
CA LEU A 264 -13.92 6.98 -0.30
C LEU A 264 -13.30 5.83 0.50
N VAL A 265 -12.86 4.76 -0.18
CA VAL A 265 -12.15 3.67 0.50
C VAL A 265 -10.90 4.18 1.21
N ASN A 266 -10.06 4.98 0.57
CA ASN A 266 -8.86 5.51 1.22
C ASN A 266 -9.16 6.37 2.45
N VAL A 267 -10.24 7.16 2.42
CA VAL A 267 -10.73 7.92 3.58
C VAL A 267 -11.20 6.98 4.69
N GLY A 268 -12.00 5.96 4.35
CA GLY A 268 -12.47 4.95 5.30
C GLY A 268 -11.32 4.19 5.96
N MET A 269 -10.34 3.75 5.18
CA MET A 269 -9.17 3.02 5.68
C MET A 269 -8.26 3.91 6.55
N TRP A 270 -8.18 5.22 6.27
CA TRP A 270 -7.52 6.17 7.16
C TRP A 270 -8.26 6.31 8.49
N LEU A 271 -9.60 6.44 8.45
CA LEU A 271 -10.44 6.49 9.64
C LEU A 271 -10.35 5.20 10.47
N GLU A 272 -10.24 4.04 9.84
CA GLU A 272 -10.02 2.76 10.53
C GLU A 272 -8.78 2.84 11.44
N ARG A 273 -7.63 3.26 10.87
CA ARG A 273 -6.38 3.38 11.63
C ARG A 273 -6.50 4.45 12.71
N PHE A 274 -7.17 5.56 12.43
CA PHE A 274 -7.44 6.60 13.42
C PHE A 274 -8.29 6.08 14.60
N LEU A 275 -9.35 5.32 14.33
CA LEU A 275 -10.27 4.76 15.32
C LEU A 275 -9.66 3.63 16.15
N ILE A 276 -8.69 2.88 15.60
CA ILE A 276 -7.91 1.91 16.36
C ILE A 276 -6.95 2.64 17.32
N ILE A 277 -6.24 3.66 16.83
CA ILE A 277 -5.14 4.27 17.58
C ILE A 277 -5.62 5.25 18.65
N VAL A 278 -6.46 6.22 18.27
CA VAL A 278 -6.73 7.38 19.13
C VAL A 278 -7.66 7.04 20.30
N PRO A 279 -8.83 6.39 20.11
CA PRO A 279 -9.67 5.93 21.21
C PRO A 279 -8.94 4.99 22.17
N GLY A 280 -8.17 4.03 21.64
CA GLY A 280 -7.39 3.10 22.45
C GLY A 280 -6.38 3.83 23.34
N LEU A 281 -5.63 4.79 22.77
CA LEU A 281 -4.65 5.58 23.54
C LEU A 281 -5.28 6.56 24.53
N ALA A 282 -6.43 7.15 24.19
CA ALA A 282 -7.16 8.05 25.09
C ALA A 282 -7.54 7.35 26.41
N ARG A 283 -7.68 6.02 26.39
CA ARG A 283 -8.01 5.17 27.54
C ARG A 283 -6.88 4.22 27.93
N ARG A 284 -5.64 4.54 27.57
CA ARG A 284 -4.48 3.64 27.77
C ARG A 284 -4.29 3.14 29.21
N THR A 285 -4.72 3.90 30.21
CA THR A 285 -4.58 3.44 31.60
C THR A 285 -5.96 3.22 32.23
N PRO A 286 -6.07 2.28 33.19
CA PRO A 286 -7.31 2.06 33.92
C PRO A 286 -7.70 3.26 34.80
N PHE A 287 -6.82 4.25 34.94
CA PHE A 287 -7.05 5.44 35.73
C PHE A 287 -7.79 6.51 34.92
N VAL A 288 -9.09 6.66 35.20
CA VAL A 288 -10.01 7.59 34.52
C VAL A 288 -9.51 9.05 34.51
N TYR A 289 -8.75 9.47 35.52
CA TYR A 289 -8.23 10.84 35.60
C TYR A 289 -7.10 11.16 34.58
N THR A 290 -6.57 10.14 33.88
CA THR A 290 -5.54 10.31 32.84
C THR A 290 -6.12 10.34 31.43
N TRP A 291 -7.44 10.20 31.29
CA TRP A 291 -8.08 10.13 29.99
C TRP A 291 -8.11 11.52 29.36
N GLU A 292 -7.47 11.63 28.19
CA GLU A 292 -7.37 12.88 27.45
C GLU A 292 -7.90 12.71 26.04
N ALA A 293 -8.53 13.78 25.54
CA ALA A 293 -9.01 13.84 24.17
C ALA A 293 -7.90 14.34 23.24
N TYR A 294 -7.61 13.59 22.19
CA TYR A 294 -6.69 14.03 21.14
C TYR A 294 -7.40 14.97 20.16
N ARG A 295 -6.76 16.11 19.85
CA ARG A 295 -7.17 17.01 18.78
C ARG A 295 -5.95 17.33 17.92
N PRO A 296 -5.96 17.00 16.62
CA PRO A 296 -4.82 17.24 15.76
C PRO A 296 -4.57 18.74 15.62
N SER A 297 -3.32 19.12 15.84
CA SER A 297 -2.79 20.46 15.63
C SER A 297 -2.69 20.80 14.14
N ALA A 298 -2.58 22.10 13.82
CA ALA A 298 -2.35 22.55 12.45
C ALA A 298 -1.05 21.97 11.86
N VAL A 299 -0.03 21.75 12.69
CA VAL A 299 1.25 21.17 12.26
C VAL A 299 1.07 19.72 11.82
N GLU A 300 0.34 18.90 12.56
CA GLU A 300 0.05 17.52 12.18
C GLU A 300 -0.71 17.44 10.85
N TRP A 301 -1.69 18.34 10.62
CA TRP A 301 -2.36 18.45 9.33
C TRP A 301 -1.42 18.84 8.20
N THR A 302 -0.47 19.76 8.43
CA THR A 302 0.50 20.15 7.41
C THR A 302 1.45 19.00 7.04
N ILE A 303 1.89 18.20 8.02
CA ILE A 303 2.71 17.01 7.78
C ILE A 303 1.92 15.95 7.00
N PHE A 304 0.64 15.78 7.34
CA PHE A 304 -0.25 14.88 6.60
C PHE A 304 -0.41 15.31 5.14
N ILE A 305 -0.73 16.59 4.87
CA ILE A 305 -0.85 17.11 3.51
C ILE A 305 0.48 17.02 2.76
N TRP A 306 1.60 17.32 3.43
CA TRP A 306 2.94 17.19 2.87
C TRP A 306 3.19 15.78 2.35
N SER A 307 2.73 14.73 3.03
CA SER A 307 2.92 13.34 2.59
C SER A 307 2.28 13.05 1.22
N PHE A 308 1.07 13.58 0.96
CA PHE A 308 0.43 13.46 -0.36
C PHE A 308 1.18 14.26 -1.41
N CYS A 309 1.52 15.52 -1.10
CA CYS A 309 2.27 16.38 -2.01
C CYS A 309 3.63 15.76 -2.36
N TRP A 310 4.30 15.13 -1.39
CA TRP A 310 5.60 14.50 -1.56
C TRP A 310 5.53 13.26 -2.47
N VAL A 311 4.57 12.37 -2.25
CA VAL A 311 4.35 11.21 -3.12
C VAL A 311 4.01 11.64 -4.54
N THR A 312 3.09 12.61 -4.71
CA THR A 312 2.72 13.13 -6.03
C THR A 312 3.91 13.82 -6.71
N PHE A 313 4.70 14.60 -5.97
CA PHE A 313 5.91 15.25 -6.49
C PHE A 313 6.92 14.21 -7.01
N LEU A 314 7.23 13.18 -6.21
CA LEU A 314 8.15 12.11 -6.60
C LEU A 314 7.63 11.34 -7.82
N MET A 315 6.33 11.10 -7.90
CA MET A 315 5.71 10.48 -9.07
C MET A 315 5.82 11.33 -10.34
N LEU A 316 5.56 12.64 -10.24
CA LEU A 316 5.70 13.57 -11.37
C LEU A 316 7.16 13.68 -11.81
N LEU A 317 8.09 13.74 -10.85
CA LEU A 317 9.53 13.72 -11.13
C LEU A 317 9.91 12.43 -11.86
N PHE A 318 9.44 11.28 -11.38
CA PHE A 318 9.68 9.99 -12.01
C PHE A 318 9.12 9.93 -13.44
N SER A 319 7.90 10.42 -13.65
CA SER A 319 7.26 10.45 -14.98
C SER A 319 8.03 11.26 -16.03
N ARG A 320 8.88 12.19 -15.59
CA ARG A 320 9.72 13.01 -16.47
C ARG A 320 10.95 12.27 -16.99
N PHE A 321 11.49 11.33 -16.20
CA PHE A 321 12.74 10.62 -16.50
C PHE A 321 12.55 9.15 -16.86
N PHE A 322 11.41 8.55 -16.54
CA PHE A 322 11.18 7.12 -16.71
C PHE A 322 9.80 6.86 -17.31
N PRO A 323 9.64 5.78 -18.09
CA PRO A 323 8.35 5.41 -18.65
C PRO A 323 7.44 4.90 -17.54
N LEU A 324 6.21 5.40 -17.50
CA LEU A 324 5.21 4.96 -16.51
C LEU A 324 4.49 3.67 -16.92
N VAL A 325 4.51 3.35 -18.21
CA VAL A 325 3.98 2.11 -18.79
C VAL A 325 5.16 1.29 -19.31
N PRO A 326 5.30 0.02 -18.92
CA PRO A 326 6.38 -0.83 -19.41
C PRO A 326 6.23 -1.05 -20.92
N LEU A 327 7.19 -0.55 -21.70
CA LEU A 327 7.08 -0.52 -23.16
C LEU A 327 7.28 -1.92 -23.75
N PHE A 328 8.20 -2.70 -23.18
CA PHE A 328 8.46 -4.04 -23.67
C PHE A 328 7.28 -5.00 -23.42
N GLU A 329 6.64 -4.96 -22.24
CA GLU A 329 5.47 -5.79 -21.93
C GLU A 329 4.28 -5.42 -22.82
N GLN A 330 4.11 -4.12 -23.11
CA GLN A 330 3.06 -3.68 -24.01
C GLN A 330 3.28 -4.19 -25.43
N LYS A 331 4.52 -4.15 -25.93
CA LYS A 331 4.86 -4.71 -27.24
C LYS A 331 4.69 -6.22 -27.27
N GLU A 332 5.14 -6.90 -26.22
CA GLU A 332 4.95 -8.33 -26.05
C GLU A 332 3.46 -8.68 -26.10
N SER A 333 2.63 -7.99 -25.31
CA SER A 333 1.18 -8.14 -25.33
C SER A 333 0.61 -7.92 -26.73
N GLN A 334 1.03 -6.88 -27.46
CA GLN A 334 0.53 -6.62 -28.82
C GLN A 334 0.89 -7.72 -29.83
N VAL A 335 2.10 -8.29 -29.73
CA VAL A 335 2.58 -9.33 -30.66
C VAL A 335 1.91 -10.68 -30.35
N PHE A 336 1.72 -11.01 -29.09
CA PHE A 336 1.20 -12.30 -28.65
C PHE A 336 -0.31 -12.31 -28.35
N THR A 337 -1.02 -11.20 -28.56
CA THR A 337 -2.49 -11.19 -28.43
C THR A 337 -3.09 -11.91 -29.63
N GLU A 338 -3.52 -13.15 -29.41
CA GLU A 338 -4.37 -13.89 -30.34
C GLU A 338 -5.77 -14.09 -29.74
N ASP A 339 -6.78 -14.11 -30.60
CA ASP A 339 -8.16 -14.42 -30.20
C ASP A 339 -8.29 -15.93 -29.97
N VAL A 340 -8.23 -16.37 -28.72
CA VAL A 340 -8.47 -17.76 -28.36
C VAL A 340 -9.96 -17.97 -28.10
N THR A 341 -10.57 -18.90 -28.83
CA THR A 341 -11.96 -19.31 -28.59
C THR A 341 -12.04 -20.26 -27.39
N ILE A 342 -12.58 -19.79 -26.27
CA ILE A 342 -12.91 -20.62 -25.11
C ILE A 342 -14.43 -20.86 -25.11
N GLY A 343 -14.84 -22.05 -25.54
CA GLY A 343 -16.26 -22.37 -25.70
C GLY A 343 -16.92 -21.52 -26.79
N ARG A 344 -17.93 -20.71 -26.42
CA ARG A 344 -18.61 -19.77 -27.34
C ARG A 344 -18.06 -18.34 -27.29
N ALA A 345 -17.11 -18.05 -26.40
CA ALA A 345 -16.54 -16.72 -26.22
C ALA A 345 -15.16 -16.64 -26.88
N LYS A 346 -14.94 -15.59 -27.69
CA LYS A 346 -13.59 -15.19 -28.10
C LYS A 346 -12.99 -14.36 -26.97
N VAL A 347 -11.88 -14.84 -26.41
CA VAL A 347 -11.16 -14.14 -25.36
C VAL A 347 -9.76 -13.82 -25.90
N PRO A 348 -9.33 -12.56 -25.90
CA PRO A 348 -7.95 -12.23 -26.25
C PRO A 348 -7.04 -12.86 -25.21
N ALA A 349 -6.15 -13.76 -25.63
CA ALA A 349 -5.20 -14.44 -24.75
C ALA A 349 -3.79 -14.26 -25.28
N ILE A 350 -2.82 -14.15 -24.36
CA ILE A 350 -1.40 -14.09 -24.69
C ILE A 350 -0.92 -15.52 -24.88
N VAL A 351 -0.75 -15.94 -26.13
CA VAL A 351 -0.19 -17.26 -26.46
C VAL A 351 1.32 -17.08 -26.61
N ARG A 352 2.09 -17.44 -25.58
CA ARG A 352 3.53 -17.70 -25.78
C ARG A 352 3.63 -19.07 -26.44
N GLU A 353 4.11 -19.14 -27.68
CA GLU A 353 4.49 -20.41 -28.29
C GLU A 353 5.40 -21.15 -27.31
N ALA A 354 4.94 -22.33 -26.90
CA ALA A 354 5.75 -23.26 -26.12
C ALA A 354 6.69 -23.95 -27.11
N ASP A 355 7.88 -23.37 -27.30
CA ASP A 355 9.03 -24.09 -27.85
C ASP A 355 9.63 -25.03 -26.80
#